data_AF-A0AAU9NGV2-F1
#
_entry.id   AF-A0AAU9NGV2-F1
#
_cell.length_a   1.000
_cell.length_b   1.000
_cell.length_c   1.000
_cell.angle_alpha   90.00
_cell.angle_beta   90.00
_cell.angle_gamma   90.00
#
_symmetry.space_group_name_H-M   'P 1'
#
loop_
_entity.id
_entity.type
_entity.pdbx_description
1 polymer ?
#
loop_
_entity_poly.entity_id
_entity_poly.type
_entity_poly.pdbx_seq_one_letter_code
_entity_poly.pdbx_strand_id
1 'polypeptide(L)'
;MAMAGWHLSRNKVLFFSGALFISLAVCIHLIPYFPSVFPSSPTVLLQQDPTPCISLINEVNFHSNFDGFSWDFENNSRSFDCDFQKLSRIDVSDLLNGSWIVVAGDSQARLFVVSLLDLVLSLDEMESIQADLFKRHSNYHIVVEEIGMKLDFIWAPYATNLTHVITDFKRNNTYPDVLVMGSGLWHMLHFTNYSDYGVSLRYLRESLIPFLPVGSDSTRGFHLFWLGMPTLINRMLNTEEKRVKMTSEMCNLYDQELYKSKILRKDGGVFLMLDVENLSKKCGVDCSLDGMHYNGVVYEACVHVMLNALLIESHQKL
;
A
#
# COMPACT_ATOMS: atom_id res chain seq x y z
N MET A 1 52.91 -17.09 38.46
CA MET A 1 51.74 -17.49 37.65
C MET A 1 51.63 -19.00 37.37
N ALA A 2 52.74 -19.76 37.31
CA ALA A 2 52.70 -21.20 37.01
C ALA A 2 52.07 -22.11 38.09
N MET A 3 52.05 -21.71 39.37
CA MET A 3 51.47 -22.55 40.45
C MET A 3 49.95 -22.42 40.62
N ALA A 4 49.33 -21.34 40.13
CA ALA A 4 47.87 -21.15 40.19
C ALA A 4 47.13 -22.00 39.14
N GLY A 5 47.73 -22.19 37.95
CA GLY A 5 47.15 -23.03 36.89
C GLY A 5 47.11 -24.53 37.25
N TRP A 6 48.07 -25.00 38.07
CA TRP A 6 48.14 -26.41 38.48
C TRP A 6 46.97 -26.81 39.38
N HIS A 7 46.55 -25.93 40.31
CA HIS A 7 45.40 -26.16 41.19
C HIS A 7 44.05 -26.13 40.47
N LEU A 8 43.92 -25.30 39.42
CA LEU A 8 42.69 -25.23 38.62
C LEU A 8 42.47 -26.52 37.82
N SER A 9 43.52 -27.18 37.32
CA SER A 9 43.39 -28.40 36.49
C SER A 9 42.84 -29.65 37.20
N ARG A 10 42.99 -29.76 38.53
CA ARG A 10 42.55 -30.94 39.31
C ARG A 10 41.08 -30.88 39.72
N ASN A 11 40.51 -29.68 39.79
CA ASN A 11 39.11 -29.51 40.15
C ASN A 11 38.33 -29.09 38.90
N LYS A 12 37.76 -30.08 38.20
CA LYS A 12 37.06 -29.89 36.92
C LYS A 12 36.06 -28.73 36.99
N VAL A 13 35.34 -28.58 38.10
CA VAL A 13 34.35 -27.51 38.27
C VAL A 13 35.00 -26.12 38.27
N LEU A 14 36.13 -25.95 38.95
CA LEU A 14 36.86 -24.68 38.99
C LEU A 14 37.57 -24.38 37.66
N PHE A 15 38.06 -25.41 36.96
CA PHE A 15 38.61 -25.26 35.62
C PHE A 15 37.56 -24.78 34.63
N PHE A 16 36.39 -25.44 34.60
CA PHE A 16 35.29 -25.07 33.71
C PHE A 16 34.73 -23.69 34.05
N SER A 17 34.58 -23.36 35.34
CA SER A 17 34.15 -22.04 35.79
C SER A 17 35.13 -20.94 35.38
N GLY A 18 36.44 -21.16 35.56
CA GLY A 18 37.47 -20.21 35.16
C GLY A 18 37.55 -20.02 33.64
N ALA A 19 37.52 -21.11 32.87
CA ALA A 19 37.53 -21.04 31.41
C ALA A 19 36.28 -20.36 30.85
N LEU A 20 35.11 -20.64 31.43
CA LEU A 20 33.85 -19.98 31.04
C LEU A 20 33.89 -18.49 31.35
N PHE A 21 34.39 -18.08 32.52
CA PHE A 21 34.49 -16.68 32.90
C PHE A 21 35.43 -15.89 31.98
N ILE A 22 36.59 -16.47 31.65
CA ILE A 22 37.54 -15.85 30.72
C ILE A 22 36.91 -15.75 29.32
N SER A 23 36.23 -16.80 28.86
CA SER A 23 35.58 -16.79 27.54
C SER A 23 34.46 -15.75 27.48
N LEU A 24 33.66 -15.61 28.55
CA LEU A 24 32.60 -14.61 28.63
C LEU A 24 33.17 -13.19 28.66
N ALA A 25 34.25 -12.95 29.42
CA ALA A 25 34.90 -11.66 29.49
C ALA A 25 35.51 -11.25 28.14
N VAL A 26 36.15 -12.20 27.44
CA VAL A 26 36.68 -11.98 26.08
C VAL A 26 35.54 -11.69 25.10
N CYS A 27 34.44 -12.44 25.13
CA CYS A 27 33.28 -12.17 24.29
C CYS A 27 32.69 -10.78 24.54
N ILE A 28 32.47 -10.38 25.80
CA ILE A 28 31.89 -9.06 26.13
C ILE A 28 32.79 -7.91 25.63
N HIS A 29 34.12 -8.10 25.66
CA HIS A 29 35.07 -7.07 25.22
C HIS A 29 35.33 -7.08 23.71
N LEU A 30 35.10 -8.20 23.03
CA LEU A 30 35.27 -8.32 21.57
C LEU A 30 33.97 -8.07 20.78
N ILE A 31 32.78 -8.24 21.39
CA ILE A 31 31.48 -7.97 20.77
C ILE A 31 31.36 -6.56 20.13
N PRO A 32 31.91 -5.47 20.72
CA PRO A 32 31.86 -4.15 20.09
C PRO A 32 32.63 -4.04 18.77
N TYR A 33 33.50 -5.00 18.45
CA TYR A 33 34.38 -4.99 17.28
C TYR A 33 33.89 -5.91 16.13
N PHE A 34 32.79 -6.65 16.31
CA PHE A 34 32.18 -7.51 15.29
C PHE A 34 30.69 -7.17 15.10
N PRO A 35 30.34 -6.16 14.29
CA PRO A 35 28.97 -5.65 14.18
C PRO A 35 28.07 -6.50 13.24
N SER A 36 28.16 -7.84 13.22
CA SER A 36 27.39 -8.63 12.24
C SER A 36 27.13 -10.13 12.47
N VAL A 37 27.37 -10.72 13.65
CA VAL A 37 27.21 -12.20 13.81
C VAL A 37 25.94 -12.63 14.56
N PHE A 38 25.16 -11.68 15.10
CA PHE A 38 23.83 -11.98 15.63
C PHE A 38 22.79 -11.28 14.77
N PRO A 39 21.75 -11.97 14.26
CA PRO A 39 20.57 -11.26 13.83
C PRO A 39 20.11 -10.47 15.05
N SER A 40 20.17 -9.15 14.96
CA SER A 40 19.43 -8.30 15.86
C SER A 40 18.03 -8.87 15.90
N SER A 41 17.60 -9.41 17.05
CA SER A 41 16.19 -9.61 17.31
C SER A 41 15.51 -8.35 16.81
N PRO A 42 14.52 -8.42 15.91
CA PRO A 42 13.81 -7.23 15.53
C PRO A 42 13.23 -6.75 16.85
N THR A 43 13.80 -5.67 17.37
CA THR A 43 13.11 -4.86 18.35
C THR A 43 11.86 -4.49 17.60
N VAL A 44 10.76 -5.18 17.92
CA VAL A 44 9.42 -4.79 17.52
C VAL A 44 9.23 -3.46 18.23
N LEU A 45 9.78 -2.40 17.64
CA LEU A 45 9.35 -1.06 17.88
C LEU A 45 7.89 -1.13 17.52
N LEU A 46 7.05 -1.09 18.56
CA LEU A 46 5.64 -0.85 18.38
C LEU A 46 5.53 0.31 17.40
N GLN A 47 5.06 -0.03 16.20
CA GLN A 47 4.46 0.90 15.27
C GLN A 47 3.57 1.81 16.13
N GLN A 48 3.80 3.13 16.09
CA GLN A 48 2.86 4.07 16.69
C GLN A 48 1.48 3.60 16.29
N ASP A 49 0.62 3.33 17.30
CA ASP A 49 -0.73 2.89 17.05
C ASP A 49 -1.30 3.80 15.96
N PRO A 50 -1.84 3.26 14.85
CA PRO A 50 -2.48 4.07 13.85
C PRO A 50 -3.41 5.00 14.60
N THR A 51 -3.35 6.30 14.30
CA THR A 51 -4.34 7.22 14.88
C THR A 51 -5.72 6.59 14.68
N PRO A 52 -6.62 6.64 15.66
CA PRO A 52 -7.94 6.01 15.55
C PRO A 52 -8.70 6.46 14.29
N CYS A 53 -8.28 7.56 13.66
CA CYS A 53 -8.77 8.01 12.37
C CYS A 53 -8.31 7.17 11.17
N ILE A 54 -7.04 6.71 11.11
CA ILE A 54 -6.57 5.90 9.97
C ILE A 54 -7.36 4.58 9.84
N SER A 55 -7.84 4.00 10.95
CA SER A 55 -8.67 2.80 10.88
C SER A 55 -10.10 3.06 10.39
N LEU A 56 -10.59 4.30 10.50
CA LEU A 56 -11.95 4.73 10.12
C LEU A 56 -12.00 5.36 8.73
N ILE A 57 -10.86 5.60 8.09
CA ILE A 57 -10.78 6.44 6.88
C ILE A 57 -11.48 5.84 5.65
N ASN A 58 -11.68 4.52 5.62
CA ASN A 58 -12.44 3.84 4.56
C ASN A 58 -13.97 3.83 4.83
N GLU A 59 -14.44 4.42 5.94
CA GLU A 59 -15.86 4.50 6.28
C GLU A 59 -16.52 5.64 5.47
N VAL A 60 -16.96 5.29 4.25
CA VAL A 60 -17.67 6.16 3.30
C VAL A 60 -19.08 5.63 3.06
N ASN A 61 -20.07 6.53 2.96
CA ASN A 61 -21.44 6.24 2.55
C ASN A 61 -21.69 6.69 1.11
N PHE A 62 -22.55 5.95 0.42
CA PHE A 62 -23.02 6.29 -0.93
C PHE A 62 -24.52 6.54 -0.90
N HIS A 63 -24.95 7.51 -1.70
CA HIS A 63 -26.34 7.84 -1.93
C HIS A 63 -26.64 7.75 -3.41
N SER A 64 -27.81 7.21 -3.73
CA SER A 64 -28.32 7.16 -5.11
C SER A 64 -29.50 8.11 -5.20
N ASN A 65 -29.39 9.11 -6.06
CA ASN A 65 -30.46 10.06 -6.37
C ASN A 65 -30.85 9.95 -7.85
N PHE A 66 -31.91 10.64 -8.26
CA PHE A 66 -32.31 10.70 -9.68
C PHE A 66 -31.19 11.24 -10.59
N ASP A 67 -30.34 12.13 -10.07
CA ASP A 67 -29.26 12.79 -10.82
C ASP A 67 -27.95 11.98 -10.85
N GLY A 68 -27.90 10.80 -10.20
CA GLY A 68 -26.73 9.92 -10.18
C GLY A 68 -26.34 9.49 -8.77
N PHE A 69 -25.06 9.14 -8.62
CA PHE A 69 -24.47 8.67 -7.37
C PHE A 69 -23.69 9.80 -6.69
N SER A 70 -23.77 9.87 -5.36
CA SER A 70 -22.93 10.73 -4.54
C SER A 70 -22.43 9.98 -3.31
N TRP A 71 -21.49 10.57 -2.57
CA TRP A 71 -20.89 9.95 -1.40
C TRP A 71 -20.55 10.99 -0.33
N ASP A 72 -20.38 10.55 0.92
CA ASP A 72 -19.82 11.33 2.03
C ASP A 72 -19.05 10.41 2.99
N PHE A 73 -18.18 10.99 3.81
CA PHE A 73 -17.59 10.24 4.92
C PHE A 73 -18.67 9.93 5.95
N GLU A 74 -18.66 8.71 6.46
CA GLU A 74 -19.62 8.27 7.46
C GLU A 74 -19.45 9.09 8.73
N ASN A 75 -20.51 9.85 9.08
CA ASN A 75 -20.52 10.66 10.29
C ASN A 75 -20.67 9.77 11.52
N ASN A 76 -19.54 9.20 11.95
CA ASN A 76 -19.49 8.36 13.12
C ASN A 76 -19.59 9.23 14.37
N SER A 77 -20.69 9.10 15.11
CA SER A 77 -20.83 9.58 16.50
C SER A 77 -19.86 8.90 17.49
N ARG A 78 -18.88 8.14 16.99
CA ARG A 78 -17.77 7.59 17.79
C ARG A 78 -16.94 8.78 18.27
N SER A 79 -16.48 8.77 19.52
CA SER A 79 -15.86 9.92 20.21
C SER A 79 -14.56 10.51 19.60
N PHE A 80 -14.23 10.21 18.35
CA PHE A 80 -13.05 10.67 17.63
C PHE A 80 -13.47 11.64 16.53
N ASP A 81 -13.19 12.92 16.73
CA ASP A 81 -13.39 13.99 15.75
C ASP A 81 -12.25 13.94 14.73
N CYS A 82 -12.39 13.08 13.72
CA CYS A 82 -11.34 12.83 12.73
C CYS A 82 -11.34 13.83 11.57
N ASP A 83 -12.34 14.72 11.50
CA ASP A 83 -12.47 15.81 10.54
C ASP A 83 -12.20 15.39 9.07
N PHE A 84 -12.63 14.19 8.67
CA PHE A 84 -12.48 13.76 7.29
C PHE A 84 -13.27 14.68 6.36
N GLN A 85 -12.63 15.10 5.28
CA GLN A 85 -13.18 16.13 4.41
C GLN A 85 -13.05 15.79 2.93
N LYS A 86 -14.03 16.27 2.16
CA LYS A 86 -13.91 16.38 0.71
C LYS A 86 -13.07 17.62 0.39
N LEU A 87 -11.82 17.38 0.04
CA LEU A 87 -10.88 18.43 -0.35
C LEU A 87 -11.31 19.10 -1.66
N SER A 88 -11.27 20.43 -1.67
CA SER A 88 -11.44 21.19 -2.92
C SER A 88 -10.22 21.03 -3.83
N ARG A 89 -10.35 21.41 -5.10
CA ARG A 89 -9.19 21.46 -6.03
C ARG A 89 -8.02 22.26 -5.47
N ILE A 90 -8.28 23.35 -4.73
CA ILE A 90 -7.25 24.18 -4.12
C ILE A 90 -6.54 23.39 -3.00
N ASP A 91 -7.31 22.78 -2.12
CA ASP A 91 -6.80 21.95 -1.02
C ASP A 91 -5.94 20.77 -1.52
N VAL A 92 -6.40 20.10 -2.58
CA VAL A 92 -5.66 19.00 -3.22
C VAL A 92 -4.38 19.52 -3.88
N SER A 93 -4.46 20.66 -4.57
CA SER A 93 -3.32 21.31 -5.22
C SER A 93 -2.23 21.69 -4.21
N ASP A 94 -2.62 22.23 -3.05
CA ASP A 94 -1.71 22.59 -1.98
C ASP A 94 -1.07 21.35 -1.33
N LEU A 95 -1.87 20.31 -1.06
CA LEU A 95 -1.41 19.04 -0.48
C LEU A 95 -0.40 18.30 -1.39
N LEU A 96 -0.61 18.34 -2.71
CA LEU A 96 0.19 17.58 -3.68
C LEU A 96 1.27 18.43 -4.38
N ASN A 97 1.45 19.68 -3.98
CA ASN A 97 2.40 20.60 -4.61
C ASN A 97 3.84 20.05 -4.59
N GLY A 98 4.44 19.95 -5.77
CA GLY A 98 5.79 19.46 -6.00
C GLY A 98 5.98 17.96 -5.75
N SER A 99 4.89 17.20 -5.50
CA SER A 99 4.97 15.78 -5.20
C SER A 99 5.16 14.92 -6.44
N TRP A 100 5.78 13.76 -6.26
CA TRP A 100 5.82 12.69 -7.24
C TRP A 100 4.92 11.54 -6.80
N ILE A 101 3.88 11.26 -7.58
CA ILE A 101 2.91 10.20 -7.35
C ILE A 101 3.09 9.11 -8.39
N VAL A 102 3.23 7.86 -7.94
CA VAL A 102 3.23 6.69 -8.82
C VAL A 102 2.02 5.83 -8.51
N VAL A 103 1.29 5.44 -9.56
CA VAL A 103 0.20 4.49 -9.48
C VAL A 103 0.49 3.30 -10.39
N ALA A 104 0.64 2.11 -9.82
CA ALA A 104 1.01 0.90 -10.56
C ALA A 104 -0.06 -0.19 -10.41
N GLY A 105 -0.57 -0.71 -11.53
CA GLY A 105 -1.58 -1.76 -11.49
C GLY A 105 -2.26 -2.06 -12.81
N ASP A 106 -3.49 -2.58 -12.73
CA ASP A 106 -4.35 -2.87 -13.88
C ASP A 106 -5.33 -1.72 -14.20
N SER A 107 -6.47 -2.02 -14.81
CA SER A 107 -7.48 -1.02 -15.19
C SER A 107 -8.10 -0.30 -13.99
N GLN A 108 -8.13 -0.91 -12.80
CA GLN A 108 -8.65 -0.27 -11.58
C GLN A 108 -7.72 0.86 -11.14
N ALA A 109 -6.41 0.60 -11.17
CA ALA A 109 -5.39 1.60 -10.88
C ALA A 109 -5.41 2.76 -11.88
N ARG A 110 -5.74 2.48 -13.15
CA ARG A 110 -5.93 3.54 -14.14
C ARG A 110 -7.15 4.41 -13.83
N LEU A 111 -8.27 3.83 -13.42
CA LEU A 111 -9.46 4.60 -13.04
C LEU A 111 -9.23 5.44 -11.79
N PHE A 112 -8.42 4.96 -10.85
CA PHE A 112 -7.92 5.76 -9.74
C PHE A 112 -7.13 7.00 -10.23
N VAL A 113 -6.23 6.82 -11.21
CA VAL A 113 -5.48 7.94 -11.82
C VAL A 113 -6.41 8.95 -12.49
N VAL A 114 -7.44 8.48 -13.20
CA VAL A 114 -8.44 9.36 -13.82
C VAL A 114 -9.10 10.25 -12.76
N SER A 115 -9.58 9.66 -11.67
CA SER A 115 -10.22 10.41 -10.58
C SER A 115 -9.26 11.36 -9.85
N LEU A 116 -7.99 11.00 -9.71
CA LEU A 116 -6.99 11.89 -9.12
C LEU A 116 -6.72 13.10 -10.02
N LEU A 117 -6.56 12.87 -11.33
CA LEU A 117 -6.30 13.94 -12.29
C LEU A 117 -7.50 14.88 -12.45
N ASP A 118 -8.73 14.35 -12.39
CA ASP A 118 -9.96 15.15 -12.44
C ASP A 118 -10.06 16.18 -11.30
N LEU A 119 -9.42 15.90 -10.15
CA LEU A 119 -9.37 16.84 -9.01
C LEU A 119 -8.36 17.97 -9.19
N VAL A 120 -7.33 17.80 -10.02
CA VAL A 120 -6.22 18.76 -10.15
C VAL A 120 -6.16 19.45 -11.52
N LEU A 121 -6.74 18.85 -12.55
CA LEU A 121 -6.82 19.39 -13.91
C LEU A 121 -8.18 20.07 -14.15
N SER A 122 -8.23 20.98 -15.12
CA SER A 122 -9.47 21.50 -15.66
C SER A 122 -10.12 20.52 -16.64
N LEU A 123 -11.39 20.78 -17.00
CA LEU A 123 -12.11 19.95 -17.97
C LEU A 123 -11.39 19.89 -19.33
N ASP A 124 -10.92 21.02 -19.85
CA ASP A 124 -10.20 21.08 -21.13
C ASP A 124 -8.88 20.29 -21.09
N GLU A 125 -8.17 20.35 -19.96
CA GLU A 125 -6.94 19.57 -19.75
C GLU A 125 -7.25 18.06 -19.68
N MET A 126 -8.29 17.67 -18.95
CA MET A 126 -8.75 16.28 -18.87
C MET A 126 -9.14 15.72 -20.25
N GLU A 127 -9.87 16.50 -21.05
CA GLU A 127 -10.21 16.12 -22.43
C GLU A 127 -8.96 15.92 -23.29
N SER A 128 -7.94 16.79 -23.13
CA SER A 128 -6.72 16.74 -23.93
C SER A 128 -5.87 15.48 -23.68
N ILE A 129 -5.91 14.94 -22.45
CA ILE A 129 -5.09 13.77 -22.07
C ILE A 129 -5.82 12.43 -22.21
N GLN A 130 -7.13 12.46 -22.44
CA GLN A 130 -7.98 11.27 -22.38
C GLN A 130 -7.50 10.16 -23.33
N ALA A 131 -7.14 10.51 -24.57
CA ALA A 131 -6.70 9.53 -25.56
C ALA A 131 -5.42 8.80 -25.14
N ASP A 132 -4.45 9.52 -24.58
CA ASP A 132 -3.17 8.98 -24.16
C ASP A 132 -3.30 8.18 -22.86
N LEU A 133 -4.07 8.68 -21.88
CA LEU A 133 -4.31 8.00 -20.61
C LEU A 133 -5.04 6.65 -20.81
N PHE A 134 -5.98 6.59 -21.76
CA PHE A 134 -6.73 5.37 -22.07
C PHE A 134 -6.06 4.46 -23.09
N LYS A 135 -4.86 4.79 -23.56
CA LYS A 135 -4.09 3.90 -24.43
C LYS A 135 -3.94 2.52 -23.77
N ARG A 136 -4.25 1.49 -24.54
CA ARG A 136 -4.47 0.13 -24.01
C ARG A 136 -3.16 -0.45 -23.47
N HIS A 137 -3.21 -0.92 -22.22
CA HIS A 137 -2.12 -1.65 -21.55
C HIS A 137 -0.76 -0.92 -21.60
N SER A 138 -0.77 0.40 -21.50
CA SER A 138 0.42 1.24 -21.56
C SER A 138 0.58 2.05 -20.29
N ASN A 139 1.83 2.40 -20.02
CA ASN A 139 2.19 3.42 -19.04
C ASN A 139 1.70 4.80 -19.52
N TYR A 140 1.53 5.72 -18.59
CA TYR A 140 1.19 7.11 -18.83
C TYR A 140 1.97 8.00 -17.87
N HIS A 141 2.36 9.19 -18.32
CA HIS A 141 3.14 10.15 -17.55
C HIS A 141 2.60 11.55 -17.79
N ILE A 142 2.49 12.34 -16.73
CA ILE A 142 2.13 13.75 -16.80
C ILE A 142 2.84 14.57 -15.72
N VAL A 143 3.12 15.82 -16.04
CA VAL A 143 3.46 16.87 -15.08
C VAL A 143 2.33 17.88 -15.08
N VAL A 144 1.74 18.14 -13.91
CA VAL A 144 0.76 19.21 -13.71
C VAL A 144 1.55 20.46 -13.34
N GLU A 145 1.84 21.27 -14.36
CA GLU A 145 2.81 22.37 -14.29
C GLU A 145 2.45 23.41 -13.21
N GLU A 146 1.16 23.69 -13.02
CA GLU A 146 0.64 24.68 -12.07
C GLU A 146 1.10 24.40 -10.63
N ILE A 147 1.18 23.11 -10.27
CA ILE A 147 1.53 22.66 -8.92
C ILE A 147 2.83 21.84 -8.89
N GLY A 148 3.54 21.74 -10.02
CA GLY A 148 4.76 20.93 -10.14
C GLY A 148 4.60 19.45 -9.79
N MET A 149 3.36 18.92 -9.75
CA MET A 149 3.07 17.53 -9.39
C MET A 149 3.40 16.63 -10.58
N LYS A 150 4.12 15.54 -10.32
CA LYS A 150 4.39 14.50 -11.32
C LYS A 150 3.52 13.29 -11.04
N LEU A 151 2.87 12.75 -12.07
CA LEU A 151 2.13 11.50 -11.97
C LEU A 151 2.61 10.50 -13.01
N ASP A 152 2.99 9.32 -12.53
CA ASP A 152 3.29 8.15 -13.37
C ASP A 152 2.27 7.04 -13.14
N PHE A 153 1.55 6.66 -14.19
CA PHE A 153 0.81 5.42 -14.24
C PHE A 153 1.66 4.32 -14.88
N ILE A 154 1.86 3.22 -14.17
CA ILE A 154 2.58 2.05 -14.67
C ILE A 154 1.58 0.90 -14.86
N TRP A 155 1.42 0.42 -16.10
CA TRP A 155 0.65 -0.77 -16.38
C TRP A 155 1.39 -2.00 -15.84
N ALA A 156 0.98 -2.47 -14.67
CA ALA A 156 1.59 -3.55 -13.90
C ALA A 156 0.51 -4.50 -13.36
N PRO A 157 -0.19 -5.24 -14.23
CA PRO A 157 -1.41 -5.97 -13.88
C PRO A 157 -1.18 -7.22 -13.00
N TYR A 158 0.09 -7.57 -12.72
CA TYR A 158 0.46 -8.72 -11.89
C TYR A 158 1.36 -8.28 -10.73
N ALA A 159 1.24 -8.95 -9.57
CA ALA A 159 2.08 -8.69 -8.39
C ALA A 159 3.60 -8.82 -8.66
N THR A 160 4.00 -9.67 -9.60
CA THR A 160 5.40 -9.75 -10.06
C THR A 160 5.85 -8.49 -10.80
N ASN A 161 4.98 -7.84 -11.59
CA ASN A 161 5.28 -6.54 -12.19
C ASN A 161 5.47 -5.46 -11.13
N LEU A 162 4.62 -5.44 -10.10
CA LEU A 162 4.76 -4.52 -8.97
C LEU A 162 6.10 -4.71 -8.25
N THR A 163 6.57 -5.96 -8.11
CA THR A 163 7.89 -6.26 -7.54
C THR A 163 9.02 -5.67 -8.39
N HIS A 164 8.90 -5.72 -9.72
CA HIS A 164 9.87 -5.08 -10.61
C HIS A 164 9.88 -3.56 -10.46
N VAL A 165 8.70 -2.92 -10.32
CA VAL A 165 8.59 -1.48 -10.06
C VAL A 165 9.37 -1.09 -8.79
N ILE A 166 9.17 -1.82 -7.68
CA ILE A 166 9.93 -1.58 -6.45
C ILE A 166 11.43 -1.78 -6.64
N THR A 167 11.82 -2.81 -7.40
CA THR A 167 13.23 -3.11 -7.66
C THR A 167 13.90 -2.01 -8.49
N ASP A 168 13.18 -1.44 -9.47
CA ASP A 168 13.68 -0.32 -10.28
C ASP A 168 13.89 0.95 -9.44
N PHE A 169 12.96 1.28 -8.53
CA PHE A 169 13.15 2.40 -7.60
C PHE A 169 14.40 2.23 -6.73
N LYS A 170 14.61 1.03 -6.19
CA LYS A 170 15.81 0.72 -5.42
C LYS A 170 17.09 0.86 -6.25
N ARG A 171 17.09 0.33 -7.47
CA ARG A 171 18.25 0.40 -8.36
C ARG A 171 18.61 1.83 -8.71
N ASN A 172 17.61 2.68 -8.92
CA ASN A 172 17.80 4.06 -9.32
C ASN A 172 17.99 5.01 -8.12
N ASN A 173 17.74 4.53 -6.89
CA ASN A 173 17.74 5.32 -5.65
C ASN A 173 16.82 6.55 -5.74
N THR A 174 15.65 6.37 -6.36
CA THR A 174 14.63 7.41 -6.54
C THR A 174 13.28 6.84 -6.13
N TYR A 175 12.61 7.52 -5.21
CA TYR A 175 11.35 7.08 -4.63
C TYR A 175 10.29 8.18 -4.79
N PRO A 176 9.04 7.83 -5.15
CA PRO A 176 7.96 8.80 -5.17
C PRO A 176 7.55 9.17 -3.74
N ASP A 177 6.86 10.28 -3.57
CA ASP A 177 6.29 10.70 -2.29
C ASP A 177 5.05 9.85 -1.97
N VAL A 178 4.29 9.50 -3.00
CA VAL A 178 3.11 8.62 -2.90
C VAL A 178 3.20 7.48 -3.89
N LEU A 179 3.03 6.25 -3.41
CA LEU A 179 2.94 5.06 -4.23
C LEU A 179 1.63 4.31 -3.94
N VAL A 180 0.80 4.20 -4.98
CA VAL A 180 -0.41 3.38 -4.98
C VAL A 180 -0.16 2.15 -5.84
N MET A 181 -0.39 0.96 -5.29
CA MET A 181 -0.24 -0.31 -6.00
C MET A 181 -1.51 -1.14 -5.90
N GLY A 182 -1.91 -1.80 -6.98
CA GLY A 182 -3.05 -2.72 -6.95
C GLY A 182 -2.98 -3.72 -8.09
N SER A 183 -3.26 -4.98 -7.80
CA SER A 183 -3.38 -6.02 -8.82
C SER A 183 -4.24 -7.16 -8.32
N GLY A 184 -4.75 -7.97 -9.23
CA GLY A 184 -5.45 -9.21 -8.87
C GLY A 184 -6.47 -9.64 -9.91
N LEU A 185 -7.25 -8.71 -10.46
CA LEU A 185 -8.29 -9.01 -11.47
C LEU A 185 -7.70 -9.64 -12.73
N TRP A 186 -6.58 -9.10 -13.22
CA TRP A 186 -5.91 -9.64 -14.41
C TRP A 186 -5.32 -11.03 -14.16
N HIS A 187 -4.77 -11.26 -12.96
CA HIS A 187 -4.27 -12.58 -12.57
C HIS A 187 -5.41 -13.59 -12.43
N MET A 188 -6.54 -13.17 -11.83
CA MET A 188 -7.76 -13.95 -11.70
C MET A 188 -8.32 -14.38 -13.06
N LEU A 189 -8.38 -13.45 -14.01
CA LEU A 189 -8.86 -13.71 -15.38
C LEU A 189 -7.96 -14.65 -16.17
N HIS A 190 -6.63 -14.51 -16.06
CA HIS A 190 -5.72 -15.25 -16.93
C HIS A 190 -5.17 -16.55 -16.33
N PHE A 191 -5.03 -16.62 -15.01
CA PHE A 191 -4.43 -17.78 -14.33
C PHE A 191 -5.38 -18.46 -13.34
N THR A 192 -6.26 -17.71 -12.68
CA THR A 192 -7.24 -18.26 -11.72
C THR A 192 -6.55 -19.06 -10.58
N ASN A 193 -5.31 -18.71 -10.26
CA ASN A 193 -4.49 -19.37 -9.24
C ASN A 193 -4.18 -18.40 -8.10
N TYR A 194 -5.08 -18.33 -7.12
CA TYR A 194 -4.90 -17.44 -5.95
C TYR A 194 -3.65 -17.79 -5.15
N SER A 195 -3.25 -19.07 -5.09
CA SER A 195 -2.06 -19.49 -4.33
C SER A 195 -0.77 -18.93 -4.93
N ASP A 196 -0.63 -18.93 -6.25
CA ASP A 196 0.51 -18.32 -6.96
C ASP A 196 0.52 -16.78 -6.82
N TYR A 197 -0.68 -16.17 -6.86
CA TYR A 197 -0.84 -14.76 -6.54
C TYR A 197 -0.34 -14.43 -5.10
N GLY A 198 -0.71 -15.24 -4.11
CA GLY A 198 -0.24 -15.11 -2.72
C GLY A 198 1.28 -15.28 -2.57
N VAL A 199 1.91 -16.19 -3.35
CA VAL A 199 3.38 -16.30 -3.43
C VAL A 199 3.98 -15.00 -3.95
N SER A 200 3.44 -14.47 -5.04
CA SER A 200 3.93 -13.23 -5.67
C SER A 200 3.80 -12.02 -4.74
N LEU A 201 2.69 -11.92 -3.98
CA LEU A 201 2.51 -10.86 -2.98
C LEU A 201 3.53 -10.94 -1.84
N ARG A 202 3.90 -12.15 -1.40
CA ARG A 202 4.96 -12.31 -0.37
C ARG A 202 6.31 -11.83 -0.87
N TYR A 203 6.66 -12.11 -2.13
CA TYR A 203 7.88 -11.57 -2.74
C TYR A 203 7.86 -10.04 -2.87
N LEU A 204 6.71 -9.46 -3.22
CA LEU A 204 6.53 -8.01 -3.23
C LEU A 204 6.74 -7.43 -1.82
N ARG A 205 6.13 -8.02 -0.79
CA ARG A 205 6.31 -7.62 0.62
C ARG A 205 7.77 -7.69 1.04
N GLU A 206 8.49 -8.77 0.75
CA GLU A 206 9.91 -8.91 1.07
C GLU A 206 10.76 -7.85 0.37
N SER A 207 10.37 -7.50 -0.86
CA SER A 207 10.97 -6.39 -1.60
C SER A 207 10.70 -5.03 -0.97
N LEU A 208 9.78 -4.91 -0.01
CA LEU A 208 9.49 -3.65 0.66
C LEU A 208 10.21 -3.47 2.01
N ILE A 209 10.90 -4.51 2.51
CA ILE A 209 11.60 -4.47 3.81
C ILE A 209 12.52 -3.24 3.97
N PRO A 210 13.30 -2.81 2.97
CA PRO A 210 14.16 -1.63 3.12
C PRO A 210 13.42 -0.30 3.30
N PHE A 211 12.10 -0.25 3.04
CA PHE A 211 11.26 0.93 3.25
C PHE A 211 10.58 0.94 4.62
N LEU A 212 10.74 -0.11 5.41
CA LEU A 212 10.27 -0.10 6.79
C LEU A 212 11.07 0.94 7.57
N PRO A 213 10.43 1.88 8.28
CA PRO A 213 11.14 2.88 9.05
C PRO A 213 12.01 2.20 10.11
N VAL A 214 13.32 2.43 10.05
CA VAL A 214 14.30 2.01 11.06
C VAL A 214 14.68 3.24 11.89
N GLY A 215 13.97 3.47 13.00
CA GLY A 215 14.23 4.60 13.92
C GLY A 215 13.30 5.81 13.72
N SER A 216 13.50 6.87 14.52
CA SER A 216 12.62 8.06 14.56
C SER A 216 12.87 9.08 13.45
N ASP A 217 13.82 8.84 12.55
CA ASP A 217 14.12 9.71 11.41
C ASP A 217 13.23 9.35 10.21
N SER A 218 11.91 9.49 10.39
CA SER A 218 10.90 9.33 9.33
C SER A 218 10.74 10.63 8.51
N THR A 219 11.84 11.23 8.03
CA THR A 219 11.82 12.57 7.41
C THR A 219 11.76 12.58 5.87
N ARG A 220 11.45 11.44 5.24
CA ARG A 220 10.93 11.44 3.86
C ARG A 220 9.69 10.56 3.79
N GLY A 221 8.54 11.24 3.75
CA GLY A 221 7.20 10.65 3.76
C GLY A 221 6.93 9.85 2.49
N PHE A 222 7.35 8.59 2.49
CA PHE A 222 7.01 7.65 1.44
C PHE A 222 5.68 6.98 1.80
N HIS A 223 4.59 7.48 1.24
CA HIS A 223 3.24 7.01 1.54
C HIS A 223 2.86 5.84 0.63
N LEU A 224 2.49 4.71 1.23
CA LEU A 224 2.24 3.45 0.55
C LEU A 224 0.77 3.06 0.68
N PHE A 225 0.08 2.95 -0.46
CA PHE A 225 -1.32 2.52 -0.53
C PHE A 225 -1.52 1.27 -1.39
N TRP A 226 -2.36 0.34 -0.92
CA TRP A 226 -2.80 -0.82 -1.69
C TRP A 226 -4.22 -0.61 -2.17
N LEU A 227 -4.42 -0.58 -3.48
CA LEU A 227 -5.72 -0.49 -4.12
C LEU A 227 -6.38 -1.87 -4.16
N GLY A 228 -7.44 -2.05 -3.38
CA GLY A 228 -8.22 -3.28 -3.33
C GLY A 228 -8.89 -3.63 -4.67
N MET A 229 -9.25 -4.89 -4.83
CA MET A 229 -10.11 -5.30 -5.94
C MET A 229 -11.54 -4.81 -5.70
N PRO A 230 -12.29 -4.44 -6.75
CA PRO A 230 -13.70 -4.07 -6.63
C PRO A 230 -14.57 -5.31 -6.37
N THR A 231 -15.76 -5.08 -5.85
CA THR A 231 -16.82 -6.08 -5.83
C THR A 231 -17.16 -6.51 -7.26
N LEU A 232 -17.25 -7.82 -7.52
CA LEU A 232 -17.57 -8.34 -8.84
C LEU A 232 -19.05 -8.70 -8.96
N ILE A 233 -19.68 -8.23 -10.04
CA ILE A 233 -21.09 -8.51 -10.35
C ILE A 233 -21.14 -9.47 -11.53
N ASN A 234 -21.07 -10.77 -11.22
CA ASN A 234 -20.85 -11.82 -12.22
C ASN A 234 -21.83 -11.76 -13.43
N ARG A 235 -23.12 -11.49 -13.16
CA ARG A 235 -24.16 -11.38 -14.19
C ARG A 235 -23.94 -10.27 -15.22
N MET A 236 -23.12 -9.26 -14.92
CA MET A 236 -22.83 -8.11 -15.79
C MET A 236 -21.52 -8.29 -16.57
N LEU A 237 -20.69 -9.27 -16.22
CA LEU A 237 -19.43 -9.52 -16.91
C LEU A 237 -19.70 -9.86 -18.38
N ASN A 238 -19.01 -9.15 -19.27
CA ASN A 238 -19.33 -9.09 -20.70
C ASN A 238 -18.84 -10.30 -21.52
N THR A 239 -18.10 -11.23 -20.94
CA THR A 239 -17.61 -12.44 -21.62
C THR A 239 -17.81 -13.66 -20.74
N GLU A 240 -17.97 -14.82 -21.37
CA GLU A 240 -18.14 -16.08 -20.65
C GLU A 240 -16.89 -16.45 -19.85
N GLU A 241 -15.70 -16.20 -20.41
CA GLU A 241 -14.43 -16.41 -19.70
C GLU A 241 -14.39 -15.64 -18.37
N LYS A 242 -14.76 -14.35 -18.39
CA LYS A 242 -14.84 -13.56 -17.15
C LYS A 242 -15.86 -14.14 -16.17
N ARG A 243 -17.06 -14.54 -16.64
CA ARG A 243 -18.09 -15.10 -15.76
C ARG A 243 -17.64 -16.38 -15.06
N VAL A 244 -16.93 -17.26 -15.78
CA VAL A 244 -16.45 -18.52 -15.22
C VAL A 244 -15.28 -18.31 -14.26
N LYS A 245 -14.37 -17.38 -14.57
CA LYS A 245 -13.10 -17.23 -13.82
C LYS A 245 -13.15 -16.19 -12.70
N MET A 246 -13.99 -15.16 -12.84
CA MET A 246 -14.05 -14.02 -11.93
C MET A 246 -15.34 -14.08 -11.10
N THR A 247 -15.48 -15.16 -10.32
CA THR A 247 -16.61 -15.35 -9.40
C THR A 247 -16.33 -14.70 -8.05
N SER A 248 -17.38 -14.48 -7.25
CA SER A 248 -17.25 -13.93 -5.89
C SER A 248 -16.42 -14.87 -4.99
N GLU A 249 -16.53 -16.18 -5.17
CA GLU A 249 -15.73 -17.17 -4.45
C GLU A 249 -14.25 -17.04 -4.82
N MET A 250 -13.95 -16.88 -6.11
CA MET A 250 -12.57 -16.69 -6.57
C MET A 250 -12.00 -15.37 -6.05
N CYS A 251 -12.77 -14.28 -6.05
CA CYS A 251 -12.34 -13.00 -5.48
C CYS A 251 -11.95 -13.14 -4.01
N ASN A 252 -12.83 -13.75 -3.20
CA ASN A 252 -12.56 -14.00 -1.78
C ASN A 252 -11.29 -14.84 -1.55
N LEU A 253 -10.98 -15.81 -2.43
CA LEU A 253 -9.73 -16.57 -2.34
C LEU A 253 -8.49 -15.70 -2.60
N TYR A 254 -8.56 -14.77 -3.55
CA TYR A 254 -7.49 -13.79 -3.78
C TYR A 254 -7.35 -12.81 -2.62
N ASP A 255 -8.45 -12.33 -2.05
CA ASP A 255 -8.44 -11.43 -0.90
C ASP A 255 -7.86 -12.12 0.34
N GLN A 256 -8.18 -13.40 0.55
CA GLN A 256 -7.54 -14.19 1.60
C GLN A 256 -6.03 -14.28 1.44
N GLU A 257 -5.53 -14.46 0.21
CA GLU A 257 -4.09 -14.48 -0.06
C GLU A 257 -3.46 -13.09 0.11
N LEU A 258 -4.18 -12.01 -0.18
CA LEU A 258 -3.77 -10.65 0.16
C LEU A 258 -3.53 -10.49 1.67
N TYR A 259 -4.50 -10.90 2.50
CA TYR A 259 -4.37 -10.82 3.96
C TYR A 259 -3.25 -11.74 4.49
N LYS A 260 -3.19 -13.00 4.03
CA LYS A 260 -2.14 -13.96 4.44
C LYS A 260 -0.74 -13.50 4.04
N SER A 261 -0.60 -12.73 2.97
CA SER A 261 0.70 -12.20 2.54
C SER A 261 1.29 -11.21 3.54
N LYS A 262 0.47 -10.61 4.42
CA LYS A 262 0.85 -9.56 5.39
C LYS A 262 1.46 -8.32 4.73
N ILE A 263 0.99 -7.98 3.53
CA ILE A 263 1.44 -6.80 2.79
C ILE A 263 0.77 -5.50 3.30
N LEU A 264 -0.44 -5.62 3.87
CA LEU A 264 -1.21 -4.51 4.43
C LEU A 264 -0.80 -4.21 5.88
N ARG A 265 -0.86 -2.93 6.28
CA ARG A 265 -0.50 -2.47 7.63
C ARG A 265 -1.28 -3.18 8.75
N LYS A 266 -2.59 -3.38 8.55
CA LYS A 266 -3.44 -4.09 9.52
C LYS A 266 -2.97 -5.53 9.81
N ASP A 267 -2.21 -6.11 8.89
CA ASP A 267 -1.68 -7.48 8.95
C ASP A 267 -0.17 -7.52 9.26
N GLY A 268 0.46 -6.36 9.54
CA GLY A 268 1.89 -6.21 9.82
C GLY A 268 2.77 -5.86 8.60
N GLY A 269 2.17 -5.37 7.52
CA GLY A 269 2.83 -4.85 6.32
C GLY A 269 2.95 -3.32 6.31
N VAL A 270 3.18 -2.75 5.12
CA VAL A 270 3.47 -1.30 4.95
C VAL A 270 2.39 -0.53 4.22
N PHE A 271 1.53 -1.19 3.45
CA PHE A 271 0.51 -0.51 2.68
C PHE A 271 -0.74 -0.23 3.50
N LEU A 272 -1.24 1.01 3.43
CA LEU A 272 -2.60 1.32 3.85
C LEU A 272 -3.59 0.84 2.78
N MET A 273 -4.67 0.18 3.19
CA MET A 273 -5.68 -0.31 2.26
C MET A 273 -6.57 0.85 1.79
N LEU A 274 -6.73 0.95 0.47
CA LEU A 274 -7.81 1.67 -0.19
C LEU A 274 -8.88 0.65 -0.56
N ASP A 275 -9.97 0.60 0.22
CA ASP A 275 -10.93 -0.49 0.22
C ASP A 275 -11.99 -0.37 -0.90
N VAL A 276 -11.53 -0.51 -2.15
CA VAL A 276 -12.41 -0.45 -3.34
C VAL A 276 -13.49 -1.53 -3.29
N GLU A 277 -13.23 -2.68 -2.67
CA GLU A 277 -14.23 -3.74 -2.48
C GLU A 277 -15.44 -3.19 -1.72
N ASN A 278 -15.20 -2.61 -0.53
CA ASN A 278 -16.25 -2.03 0.30
C ASN A 278 -16.91 -0.82 -0.37
N LEU A 279 -16.14 0.09 -0.98
CA LEU A 279 -16.67 1.27 -1.66
C LEU A 279 -17.61 0.90 -2.80
N SER A 280 -17.17 -0.01 -3.68
CA SER A 280 -17.96 -0.49 -4.81
C SER A 280 -19.19 -1.29 -4.37
N LYS A 281 -19.07 -2.07 -3.29
CA LYS A 281 -20.20 -2.77 -2.66
C LYS A 281 -21.27 -1.81 -2.15
N LYS A 282 -20.86 -0.75 -1.44
CA LYS A 282 -21.76 0.28 -0.90
C LYS A 282 -22.40 1.11 -2.02
N CYS A 283 -21.68 1.40 -3.11
CA CYS A 283 -22.25 2.10 -4.28
C CYS A 283 -23.35 1.25 -4.96
N GLY A 284 -23.21 -0.08 -4.93
CA GLY A 284 -24.25 -1.01 -5.38
C GLY A 284 -24.14 -1.40 -6.85
N VAL A 285 -25.09 -2.23 -7.29
CA VAL A 285 -25.02 -2.91 -8.61
C VAL A 285 -25.17 -1.93 -9.77
N ASP A 286 -26.04 -0.93 -9.63
CA ASP A 286 -26.32 0.06 -10.68
C ASP A 286 -25.16 1.04 -10.89
N CYS A 287 -24.17 1.02 -10.00
CA CYS A 287 -22.97 1.83 -10.06
C CYS A 287 -21.87 1.22 -10.96
N SER A 288 -22.11 0.06 -11.57
CA SER A 288 -21.20 -0.55 -12.54
C SER A 288 -21.89 -0.74 -13.89
N LEU A 289 -21.14 -0.64 -14.99
CA LEU A 289 -21.65 -0.91 -16.34
C LEU A 289 -21.34 -2.33 -16.84
N ASP A 290 -20.25 -2.93 -16.36
CA ASP A 290 -19.77 -4.23 -16.86
C ASP A 290 -19.47 -5.25 -15.73
N GLY A 291 -19.85 -4.91 -14.51
CA GLY A 291 -19.70 -5.75 -13.33
C GLY A 291 -18.30 -5.80 -12.72
N MET A 292 -17.37 -4.97 -13.18
CA MET A 292 -16.02 -4.88 -12.61
C MET A 292 -15.43 -3.46 -12.63
N HIS A 293 -15.85 -2.60 -13.54
CA HIS A 293 -15.52 -1.17 -13.55
C HIS A 293 -16.72 -0.39 -13.04
N TYR A 294 -16.49 0.42 -12.01
CA TYR A 294 -17.53 1.21 -11.36
C TYR A 294 -17.52 2.65 -11.86
N ASN A 295 -18.58 3.40 -11.54
CA ASN A 295 -18.68 4.82 -11.80
C ASN A 295 -17.51 5.57 -11.13
N GLY A 296 -17.09 6.69 -11.74
CA GLY A 296 -16.01 7.55 -11.26
C GLY A 296 -16.14 7.93 -9.78
N VAL A 297 -17.36 8.05 -9.24
CA VAL A 297 -17.59 8.38 -7.82
C VAL A 297 -16.95 7.39 -6.83
N VAL A 298 -16.78 6.12 -7.21
CA VAL A 298 -16.13 5.11 -6.36
C VAL A 298 -14.63 5.38 -6.26
N TYR A 299 -14.02 5.73 -7.39
CA TYR A 299 -12.59 6.04 -7.45
C TYR A 299 -12.30 7.44 -6.91
N GLU A 300 -13.22 8.40 -7.07
CA GLU A 300 -13.16 9.71 -6.41
C GLU A 300 -13.16 9.56 -4.88
N ALA A 301 -14.12 8.80 -4.32
CA ALA A 301 -14.14 8.49 -2.89
C ALA A 301 -12.82 7.82 -2.46
N CYS A 302 -12.33 6.85 -3.23
CA CYS A 302 -11.07 6.18 -2.98
C CYS A 302 -9.85 7.13 -2.97
N VAL A 303 -9.81 8.11 -3.88
CA VAL A 303 -8.79 9.16 -3.89
C VAL A 303 -8.91 10.03 -2.64
N HIS A 304 -10.11 10.42 -2.23
CA HIS A 304 -10.29 11.18 -0.99
C HIS A 304 -9.90 10.41 0.28
N VAL A 305 -10.09 9.09 0.32
CA VAL A 305 -9.53 8.24 1.39
C VAL A 305 -8.00 8.38 1.43
N MET A 306 -7.33 8.29 0.27
CA MET A 306 -5.88 8.48 0.19
C MET A 306 -5.48 9.88 0.67
N LEU A 307 -6.14 10.94 0.19
CA LEU A 307 -5.80 12.32 0.50
C LEU A 307 -5.97 12.64 2.00
N ASN A 308 -7.03 12.15 2.64
CA ASN A 308 -7.20 12.31 4.08
C ASN A 308 -6.12 11.53 4.86
N ALA A 309 -5.67 10.36 4.36
CA ALA A 309 -4.56 9.64 4.99
C ALA A 309 -3.28 10.45 4.91
N LEU A 310 -3.01 11.08 3.76
CA LEU A 310 -1.87 11.97 3.60
C LEU A 310 -1.92 13.14 4.58
N LEU A 311 -3.08 13.80 4.77
CA LEU A 311 -3.22 14.87 5.76
C LEU A 311 -2.89 14.42 7.18
N ILE A 312 -3.40 13.24 7.57
CA ILE A 312 -3.18 12.68 8.90
C ILE A 312 -1.71 12.31 9.11
N GLU A 313 -1.10 11.65 8.12
CA GLU A 313 0.28 11.15 8.21
C GLU A 313 1.33 12.27 8.07
N SER A 314 1.02 13.31 7.31
CA SER A 314 1.90 14.48 7.14
C SER A 314 1.70 15.54 8.24
N HIS A 315 0.69 15.38 9.09
CA HIS A 315 0.25 16.37 10.08
C HIS A 315 -0.04 17.75 9.48
N GLN A 316 -0.39 17.80 8.20
CA GLN A 316 -0.81 19.03 7.53
C GLN A 316 -2.22 19.41 7.95
N LYS A 317 -2.44 20.71 8.13
CA LYS A 317 -3.77 21.30 8.28
C LYS A 317 -3.97 22.24 7.10
N LEU A 318 -5.10 22.07 6.41
CA LEU A 318 -5.56 22.92 5.33
C LEU A 318 -6.59 23.89 5.91
#